data_AF-A0A2E7VYN0-F1
#
_entry.id   AF-A0A2E7VYN0-F1
#
_cell.length_a   1.000
_cell.length_b   1.000
_cell.length_c   1.000
_cell.angle_alpha   90.00
_cell.angle_beta   90.00
_cell.angle_gamma   90.00
#
_symmetry.space_group_name_H-M   'P 1'
#
loop_
_entity.id
_entity.type
_entity.pdbx_description
1 polymer ?
#
loop_
_entity_poly.entity_id
_entity_poly.type
_entity_poly.pdbx_seq_one_letter_code
_entity_poly.pdbx_strand_id
1 'polypeptide(L)' 'FVFGNEVDGVRDEFIKASKYVLEIPQAGTKHSLNVSVAAGIVLWDFYQKSFNL' A
#
# COMPACT_ATOMS: atom_id res chain seq x y z
N PHE A 1 -2.04 8.46 2.55
CA PHE A 1 -1.40 7.27 1.99
C PHE A 1 -0.63 7.67 0.75
N VAL A 2 0.57 7.12 0.54
CA VAL A 2 1.39 7.32 -0.66
C VAL A 2 1.51 5.96 -1.35
N PHE A 3 1.27 5.90 -2.65
CA PHE A 3 1.39 4.69 -3.46
C PHE A 3 2.43 4.91 -4.54
N GLY A 4 3.11 3.83 -4.92
CA GLY A 4 4.16 3.86 -5.92
C GLY A 4 3.64 3.91 -7.34
N ASN A 5 4.51 4.30 -8.27
CA ASN A 5 4.29 4.09 -9.69
C ASN A 5 4.36 2.59 -10.03
N GLU A 6 3.64 2.15 -11.07
CA GLU A 6 3.56 0.75 -11.50
C GLU A 6 4.90 0.14 -11.90
N VAL A 7 5.87 0.98 -12.31
CA VAL A 7 7.20 0.55 -12.74
C VAL A 7 8.22 0.83 -11.65
N ASP A 8 8.29 2.07 -11.20
CA ASP A 8 9.38 2.55 -10.35
C ASP A 8 9.09 2.46 -8.84
N GLY A 9 7.87 2.08 -8.44
CA GLY A 9 7.48 2.01 -7.04
C GLY A 9 7.41 3.38 -6.35
N VAL A 10 7.57 3.40 -5.03
CA VAL A 10 7.59 4.64 -4.22
C VAL A 10 9.02 5.16 -4.18
N ARG A 11 9.22 6.44 -4.48
CA ARG A 11 10.54 7.07 -4.40
C ARG A 11 11.07 7.08 -2.96
N ASP A 12 12.37 6.85 -2.81
CA ASP A 12 13.07 6.83 -1.52
C ASP A 12 12.83 8.05 -0.64
N GLU A 13 12.71 9.24 -1.24
CA GLU A 13 12.44 10.48 -0.52
C GLU A 13 11.12 10.42 0.28
N PHE A 14 10.08 9.80 -0.29
CA PHE A 14 8.80 9.65 0.38
C PHE A 14 8.84 8.54 1.43
N ILE A 15 9.61 7.47 1.19
CA ILE A 15 9.82 6.40 2.18
C ILE A 15 10.52 6.97 3.42
N LYS A 16 11.62 7.71 3.22
CA LYS A 16 12.41 8.33 4.30
C LYS A 16 11.63 9.38 5.08
N ALA A 17 10.71 10.10 4.43
CA ALA A 17 9.84 11.06 5.09
C ALA A 17 8.64 10.42 5.82
N SER A 18 8.37 9.13 5.61
CA SER A 18 7.20 8.45 6.18
C SER A 18 7.44 7.98 7.60
N LYS A 19 6.48 8.25 8.50
CA LYS A 19 6.50 7.75 9.88
C LYS A 19 6.28 6.23 9.96
N TYR A 20 5.48 5.71 9.04
CA TYR A 20 5.13 4.29 8.97
C TYR A 20 5.12 3.85 7.51
N VAL A 21 5.47 2.58 7.28
CA VAL A 21 5.37 1.90 5.98
C VAL A 21 4.49 0.68 6.18
N LEU A 22 3.54 0.49 5.27
CA LEU A 22 2.58 -0.62 5.30
C LEU A 22 2.81 -1.52 4.09
N GLU A 23 2.73 -2.83 4.31
CA GLU A 23 2.84 -3.84 3.27
C GLU A 23 1.58 -4.71 3.26
N ILE A 24 1.08 -5.05 2.07
CA ILE A 24 0.04 -6.07 1.89
C ILE A 24 0.78 -7.40 1.72
N PRO A 25 0.59 -8.39 2.61
CA PRO A 25 1.20 -9.71 2.45
C PRO A 25 0.80 -10.35 1.12
N GLN A 26 1.79 -10.83 0.37
CA GLN A 26 1.59 -11.47 -0.94
C GLN A 26 2.13 -12.89 -0.90
N ALA A 27 1.30 -13.86 -1.29
CA ALA A 27 1.68 -15.26 -1.45
C ALA A 27 1.88 -15.61 -2.93
N GLY A 28 2.78 -16.55 -3.21
CA GLY A 28 3.11 -17.00 -4.57
C GLY A 28 4.30 -16.24 -5.17
N THR A 29 4.49 -16.37 -6.48
CA THR A 29 5.68 -15.86 -7.20
C THR A 29 5.52 -14.46 -7.79
N LYS A 30 4.30 -13.89 -7.73
CA LYS A 30 4.01 -12.52 -8.18
C LYS A 30 4.06 -11.58 -6.97
N HIS A 31 5.12 -10.79 -6.89
CA HIS A 31 5.38 -9.87 -5.78
C HIS A 31 4.95 -8.43 -6.08
N SER A 32 3.79 -8.28 -6.72
CA SER A 32 3.24 -6.97 -7.05
C SER A 32 1.73 -7.05 -7.24
N LEU A 33 1.02 -6.03 -6.80
CA LEU A 33 -0.39 -5.79 -7.13
C LEU A 33 -0.48 -4.58 -8.06
N ASN A 34 -1.56 -4.49 -8.83
CA ASN A 34 -1.89 -3.24 -9.49
C ASN A 34 -2.08 -2.13 -8.43
N VAL A 35 -1.61 -0.92 -8.72
CA VAL A 35 -1.63 0.21 -7.76
C VAL A 35 -3.04 0.51 -7.25
N SER A 36 -4.06 0.45 -8.11
CA SER A 36 -5.45 0.71 -7.74
C SER A 36 -6.01 -0.39 -6.82
N VAL A 37 -5.61 -1.64 -7.04
CA VAL A 37 -5.99 -2.78 -6.19
C VAL A 37 -5.36 -2.63 -4.81
N ALA A 38 -4.06 -2.31 -4.75
CA ALA A 38 -3.37 -2.05 -3.48
C ALA A 38 -4.02 -0.89 -2.71
N ALA A 39 -4.36 0.21 -3.40
CA ALA A 39 -5.04 1.33 -2.79
C ALA A 39 -6.44 0.98 -2.26
N GLY A 40 -7.20 0.19 -3.01
CA GLY A 40 -8.51 -0.30 -2.59
C GLY A 40 -8.46 -1.14 -1.32
N ILE A 41 -7.51 -2.09 -1.23
CA ILE A 41 -7.32 -2.93 -0.04
C ILE A 41 -6.98 -2.07 1.18
N VAL A 42 -6.04 -1.14 1.04
CA VAL A 42 -5.62 -0.25 2.14
C VAL A 42 -6.78 0.63 2.60
N LEU A 43 -7.54 1.21 1.67
CA LEU A 43 -8.67 2.07 2.02
C LEU A 43 -9.77 1.29 2.74
N TRP A 44 -10.10 0.08 2.27
CA TRP A 44 -11.10 -0.78 2.91
C TRP A 44 -10.68 -1.19 4.32
N ASP A 45 -9.45 -1.69 4.50
CA ASP A 45 -8.93 -2.11 5.80
C ASP A 45 -8.87 -0.93 6.80
N PHE A 46 -8.43 0.24 6.32
CA PHE A 46 -8.46 1.46 7.12
C PHE A 46 -9.88 1.84 7.55
N TYR A 47 -10.85 1.77 6.65
CA TYR A 47 -12.24 2.09 6.95
C TYR A 47 -12.83 1.11 7.97
N GLN A 48 -12.65 -0.20 7.80
CA GLN A 48 -13.11 -1.21 8.76
C GLN A 48 -12.57 -0.94 10.17
N LYS A 49 -11.25 -0.70 10.29
CA LYS A 49 -10.57 -0.48 11.57
C LYS A 49 -10.84 0.88 12.20
N SER A 50 -11.10 1.91 11.39
CA SER A 50 -11.35 3.27 11.89
C SER A 50 -12.78 3.46 12.38
N PHE A 51 -13.73 2.71 11.83
CA PHE A 51 -15.15 2.88 12.10
C PHE A 51 -15.80 1.66 12.80
N ASN A 52 -15.00 0.71 13.29
CA ASN A 52 -15.43 -0.50 14.01
C ASN A 52 -16.58 -1.23 13.30
N LEU A 53 -16.44 -1.44 11.99
CA LEU A 53 -17.28 -2.38 11.26
C LEU A 53 -16.83 -3.83 11.52
#